data_AF-A0A1B6EC74-F1
#
_entry.id   AF-A0A1B6EC74-F1
#
_cell.length_a   1.000
_cell.length_b   1.000
_cell.length_c   1.000
_cell.angle_alpha   90.00
_cell.angle_beta   90.00
_cell.angle_gamma   90.00
#
_symmetry.space_group_name_H-M   'P 1'
#
loop_
_entity.id
_entity.type
_entity.pdbx_description
1 polymer ?
#
loop_
_entity_poly.entity_id
_entity_poly.type
_entity_poly.pdbx_seq_one_letter_code
_entity_poly.pdbx_strand_id
1 'polypeptide(L)'
;MKLPKIKLPYISFKEDLGPLLDLKVLVVSFFGKSAYNILSSKAGLVDNLLGQQILKTSVLDNVDVDPETLCNIEGYYDSKQNVLYLQLCGVFDTHTLIKQYERLLGELEEKGYLSVWAQLKHGYARSLLFLFSISHILILSHPSQSFDISYIHLFRALEHVRLIIQPFTSELLGQINGLNPDWAFNGRPCSPRVLFLFQSCPSAFRKKSKNGRSMNIKKLEHAIEDQIYNILRKSRIITNFSSNSLFAIPANQEFVYVETVQGGTFHWVPYLVDSLVDLCKMGPLSNENLQFGFGYESLKSESHSSSSDHSFQKFLQQHIDQAFHKGFDDNVGRHPPTNTFFVIPTLGVLMEAIHVLYNLIIKSGYIEKFASANSILHNLLDTDVKFSEARCSKVLPLAIATYQENLPPHYTKGYHERRVAHALSVFGVHARGPLVENYVTQLEHDCELHWKNGRQMCEVLSLTGNPCTKPLHKGGSGETSIHEADTNFSWMAEQG
;
A
#
# COMPACT_ATOMS: atom_id res chain seq x y z
N MET A 1 -14.82 -30.74 -7.54
CA MET A 1 -15.53 -29.73 -6.73
C MET A 1 -14.86 -28.39 -7.00
N LYS A 2 -15.60 -27.36 -7.44
CA LYS A 2 -15.02 -26.02 -7.61
C LYS A 2 -14.95 -25.39 -6.22
N LEU A 3 -13.73 -25.15 -5.73
CA LEU A 3 -13.53 -24.46 -4.46
C LEU A 3 -13.93 -22.99 -4.59
N PRO A 4 -14.53 -22.38 -3.55
CA PRO A 4 -14.95 -20.99 -3.60
C PRO A 4 -13.74 -20.06 -3.62
N LYS A 5 -13.97 -18.84 -4.14
CA LYS A 5 -13.05 -17.72 -3.96
C LYS A 5 -13.02 -17.37 -2.46
N ILE A 6 -11.83 -17.26 -1.90
CA ILE A 6 -11.60 -16.95 -0.50
C ILE A 6 -11.44 -15.43 -0.36
N LYS A 7 -12.04 -14.85 0.68
CA LYS A 7 -11.78 -13.48 1.12
C LYS A 7 -11.31 -13.52 2.58
N LEU A 8 -10.18 -12.89 2.88
CA LEU A 8 -9.66 -12.85 4.24
C LEU A 8 -10.33 -11.74 5.06
N PRO A 9 -10.63 -11.97 6.37
CA PRO A 9 -10.41 -13.21 7.10
C PRO A 9 -11.47 -14.26 6.74
N TYR A 10 -11.03 -15.49 6.46
CA TYR A 10 -11.91 -16.58 6.06
C TYR A 10 -12.23 -17.47 7.27
N ILE A 11 -13.42 -17.29 7.85
CA ILE A 11 -13.79 -17.88 9.15
C ILE A 11 -14.42 -19.28 8.98
N SER A 12 -15.16 -19.52 7.88
CA SER A 12 -15.84 -20.79 7.58
C SER A 12 -14.93 -21.90 7.04
N PHE A 13 -13.60 -21.69 7.07
CA PHE A 13 -12.64 -22.59 6.43
C PHE A 13 -12.68 -24.03 6.95
N LYS A 14 -13.08 -24.23 8.22
CA LYS A 14 -13.18 -25.57 8.81
C LYS A 14 -14.30 -26.41 8.18
N GLU A 15 -15.39 -25.77 7.78
CA GLU A 15 -16.53 -26.41 7.11
C GLU A 15 -16.24 -26.58 5.61
N ASP A 16 -15.75 -25.52 4.96
CA ASP A 16 -15.57 -25.47 3.51
C ASP A 16 -14.37 -26.27 3.00
N LEU A 17 -13.30 -26.37 3.80
CA LEU A 17 -12.04 -27.03 3.44
C LEU A 17 -11.76 -28.27 4.30
N GLY A 18 -12.72 -28.75 5.08
CA GLY A 18 -12.59 -29.84 6.06
C GLY A 18 -11.68 -31.00 5.63
N PRO A 19 -11.94 -31.70 4.50
CA PRO A 19 -11.12 -32.85 4.08
C PRO A 19 -9.71 -32.48 3.58
N LEU A 20 -9.43 -31.20 3.38
CA LEU A 20 -8.17 -30.68 2.83
C LEU A 20 -7.26 -30.09 3.91
N LEU A 21 -7.72 -29.98 5.17
CA LEU A 21 -7.00 -29.27 6.23
C LEU A 21 -5.65 -29.89 6.59
N ASP A 22 -5.51 -31.21 6.43
CA ASP A 22 -4.27 -31.93 6.76
C ASP A 22 -3.22 -31.88 5.62
N LEU A 23 -3.59 -31.36 4.44
CA LEU A 23 -2.69 -31.26 3.30
C LEU A 23 -1.66 -30.16 3.53
N LYS A 24 -0.40 -30.46 3.19
CA LYS A 24 0.68 -29.47 3.16
C LYS A 24 0.40 -28.45 2.07
N VAL A 25 0.60 -27.16 2.36
CA VAL A 25 0.28 -26.06 1.45
C VAL A 25 1.41 -25.05 1.35
N LEU A 26 1.63 -24.54 0.14
CA LEU A 26 2.45 -23.37 -0.11
C LEU A 26 1.59 -22.14 -0.37
N VAL A 27 2.12 -20.97 -0.04
CA VAL A 27 1.43 -19.69 -0.22
C VAL A 27 2.17 -18.85 -1.26
N VAL A 28 1.47 -18.52 -2.35
CA VAL A 28 1.95 -17.64 -3.43
C VAL A 28 1.08 -16.40 -3.45
N SER A 29 1.67 -15.25 -3.14
CA SER A 29 0.93 -14.00 -2.96
C SER A 29 1.29 -12.97 -4.03
N PHE A 30 0.30 -12.20 -4.49
CA PHE A 30 0.45 -11.16 -5.49
C PHE A 30 0.20 -9.79 -4.86
N PHE A 31 1.13 -8.86 -5.09
CA PHE A 31 0.99 -7.47 -4.69
C PHE A 31 1.58 -6.57 -5.78
N GLY A 32 1.34 -5.27 -5.69
CA GLY A 32 1.91 -4.29 -6.60
C GLY A 32 0.85 -3.38 -7.18
N LYS A 33 1.07 -2.93 -8.42
CA LYS A 33 0.22 -1.98 -9.12
C LYS A 33 -0.51 -2.65 -10.27
N SER A 34 -1.69 -2.16 -10.61
CA SER A 34 -2.41 -2.60 -11.80
C SER A 34 -2.96 -1.41 -12.60
N ALA A 35 -2.86 -1.50 -13.92
CA ALA A 35 -3.42 -0.52 -14.84
C ALA A 35 -4.95 -0.63 -14.91
N TYR A 36 -5.64 0.40 -15.38
CA TYR A 36 -7.09 0.36 -15.56
C TYR A 36 -7.49 -0.40 -16.84
N ASN A 37 -7.73 -1.71 -16.74
CA ASN A 37 -8.21 -2.53 -17.86
C ASN A 37 -9.40 -3.42 -17.42
N ILE A 38 -10.20 -3.88 -18.39
CA ILE A 38 -11.43 -4.68 -18.15
C ILE A 38 -11.17 -5.96 -17.34
N LEU A 39 -9.97 -6.53 -17.44
CA LEU A 39 -9.55 -7.73 -16.71
C LEU A 39 -8.22 -7.49 -15.98
N SER A 40 -7.92 -6.25 -15.58
CA SER A 40 -6.68 -5.94 -14.86
C SER A 40 -6.69 -6.62 -13.50
N SER A 41 -5.98 -7.74 -13.40
CA SER A 41 -5.72 -8.43 -12.15
C SER A 41 -4.23 -8.72 -12.04
N LYS A 42 -3.68 -8.55 -10.84
CA LYS A 42 -2.28 -8.85 -10.55
C LYS A 42 -1.99 -10.34 -10.70
N ALA A 43 -2.97 -11.19 -10.36
CA ALA A 43 -2.91 -12.63 -10.56
C ALA A 43 -3.57 -13.09 -11.87
N GLY A 44 -3.80 -12.19 -12.85
CA GLY A 44 -4.50 -12.54 -14.10
C GLY A 44 -3.83 -13.68 -14.89
N LEU A 45 -2.51 -13.87 -14.73
CA LEU A 45 -1.78 -15.00 -15.34
C LEU A 45 -1.99 -16.33 -14.60
N VAL A 46 -2.35 -16.30 -13.31
CA VAL A 46 -2.69 -17.50 -12.53
C VAL A 46 -4.01 -18.09 -13.00
N ASP A 47 -4.99 -17.25 -13.34
CA ASP A 47 -6.24 -17.73 -13.92
C ASP A 47 -6.01 -18.53 -15.21
N ASN A 48 -5.03 -18.11 -16.03
CA ASN A 48 -4.63 -18.83 -17.24
C ASN A 48 -3.94 -20.16 -16.89
N LEU A 49 -3.14 -20.20 -15.81
CA LEU A 49 -2.51 -21.42 -15.29
C LEU A 49 -3.56 -22.44 -14.80
N LEU A 50 -4.55 -21.96 -14.05
CA LEU A 50 -5.63 -22.79 -13.48
C LEU A 50 -6.69 -23.20 -14.52
N GLY A 51 -6.70 -22.53 -15.69
CA GLY A 51 -7.73 -22.68 -16.70
C GLY A 51 -9.11 -22.20 -16.23
N GLN A 52 -9.14 -21.32 -15.22
CA GLN A 52 -10.36 -20.80 -14.59
C GLN A 52 -10.17 -19.32 -14.26
N GLN A 53 -11.20 -18.49 -14.51
CA GLN A 53 -11.16 -17.06 -14.20
C GLN A 53 -11.71 -16.84 -12.78
N ILE A 54 -10.84 -16.88 -11.76
CA ILE A 54 -11.25 -16.83 -10.35
C ILE A 54 -10.79 -15.51 -9.71
N LEU A 55 -9.57 -15.07 -10.03
CA LEU A 55 -8.94 -13.88 -9.45
C LEU A 55 -9.01 -12.65 -10.36
N LYS A 56 -9.60 -12.77 -11.55
CA LYS A 56 -9.94 -11.63 -12.41
C LYS A 56 -11.05 -10.80 -11.77
N THR A 57 -10.76 -9.52 -11.58
CA THR A 57 -11.74 -8.49 -11.25
C THR A 57 -12.22 -7.86 -12.54
N SER A 58 -13.51 -7.93 -12.82
CA SER A 58 -14.13 -7.15 -13.89
C SER A 58 -14.27 -5.70 -13.45
N VAL A 59 -14.17 -4.74 -14.38
CA VAL A 59 -14.46 -3.33 -14.09
C VAL A 59 -15.91 -3.14 -13.57
N LEU A 60 -16.80 -4.05 -13.96
CA LEU A 60 -18.20 -4.07 -13.53
C LEU A 60 -18.38 -4.56 -12.09
N ASP A 61 -17.41 -5.29 -11.54
CA ASP A 61 -17.52 -5.84 -10.19
C ASP A 61 -17.42 -4.71 -9.17
N ASN A 62 -18.21 -4.85 -8.10
CA ASN A 62 -18.11 -3.97 -6.95
C ASN A 62 -16.93 -4.41 -6.08
N VAL A 63 -16.09 -3.44 -5.73
CA VAL A 63 -14.90 -3.69 -4.92
C VAL A 63 -15.29 -3.61 -3.46
N ASP A 64 -15.36 -4.78 -2.83
CA ASP A 64 -15.59 -4.89 -1.39
C ASP A 64 -14.24 -4.82 -0.67
N VAL A 65 -13.82 -3.59 -0.32
CA VAL A 65 -12.61 -3.30 0.46
C VAL A 65 -12.95 -3.01 1.90
N ASP A 66 -12.02 -3.38 2.79
CA ASP A 66 -12.10 -3.02 4.20
C ASP A 66 -12.12 -1.49 4.36
N PRO A 67 -13.05 -0.92 5.13
CA PRO A 67 -13.22 0.52 5.21
C PRO A 67 -12.06 1.25 5.91
N GLU A 68 -11.30 0.56 6.76
CA GLU A 68 -10.18 1.14 7.51
C GLU A 68 -8.92 1.20 6.64
N THR A 69 -8.59 0.10 5.96
CA THR A 69 -7.37 -0.04 5.16
C THR A 69 -7.56 0.28 3.67
N LEU A 70 -8.81 0.34 3.19
CA LEU A 70 -9.18 0.43 1.77
C LEU A 70 -8.50 -0.66 0.92
N CYS A 71 -8.24 -1.80 1.54
CA CYS A 71 -7.61 -2.96 0.95
C CYS A 71 -8.47 -4.21 1.16
N ASN A 72 -8.26 -5.21 0.32
CA ASN A 72 -8.86 -6.53 0.42
C ASN A 72 -7.82 -7.58 0.05
N ILE A 73 -7.85 -8.75 0.70
CA ILE A 73 -7.01 -9.88 0.31
C ILE A 73 -7.92 -11.00 -0.15
N GLU A 74 -7.90 -11.24 -1.45
CA GLU A 74 -8.63 -12.31 -2.12
C GLU A 74 -7.71 -13.52 -2.28
N GLY A 75 -8.28 -14.71 -2.36
CA GLY A 75 -7.49 -15.92 -2.52
C GLY A 75 -8.22 -17.08 -3.17
N TYR A 76 -7.44 -18.08 -3.55
CA TYR A 76 -7.94 -19.32 -4.10
C TYR A 76 -6.97 -20.47 -3.76
N TYR A 77 -7.51 -21.57 -3.24
CA TYR A 77 -6.73 -22.78 -2.97
C TYR A 77 -6.83 -23.73 -4.16
N ASP A 78 -5.70 -24.01 -4.80
CA ASP A 78 -5.59 -25.05 -5.82
C ASP A 78 -5.22 -26.39 -5.19
N SER A 79 -6.20 -27.29 -5.11
CA SER A 79 -6.01 -28.64 -4.56
C SER A 79 -5.15 -29.56 -5.44
N LYS A 80 -4.88 -29.20 -6.71
CA LYS A 80 -4.01 -30.01 -7.57
C LYS A 80 -2.54 -29.78 -7.26
N GLN A 81 -2.16 -28.52 -7.03
CA GLN A 81 -0.78 -28.14 -6.71
C GLN A 81 -0.54 -27.98 -5.20
N ASN A 82 -1.60 -28.03 -4.40
CA ASN A 82 -1.58 -27.67 -2.97
C ASN A 82 -1.01 -26.26 -2.73
N VAL A 83 -1.45 -25.31 -3.54
CA VAL A 83 -1.00 -23.91 -3.48
C VAL A 83 -2.18 -23.02 -3.15
N LEU A 84 -2.03 -22.19 -2.12
CA LEU A 84 -2.91 -21.08 -1.81
C LEU A 84 -2.40 -19.83 -2.52
N TYR A 85 -3.14 -19.38 -3.52
CA TYR A 85 -2.89 -18.11 -4.19
C TYR A 85 -3.60 -16.99 -3.44
N LEU A 86 -2.89 -15.91 -3.14
CA LEU A 86 -3.46 -14.71 -2.50
C LEU A 86 -3.18 -13.49 -3.36
N GLN A 87 -4.10 -12.53 -3.40
CA GLN A 87 -3.96 -11.27 -4.11
C GLN A 87 -4.38 -10.13 -3.21
N LEU A 88 -3.47 -9.19 -2.97
CA LEU A 88 -3.77 -7.94 -2.28
C LEU A 88 -4.37 -6.94 -3.27
N CYS A 89 -5.64 -6.63 -3.14
CA CYS A 89 -6.32 -5.55 -3.86
C CYS A 89 -6.36 -4.29 -2.99
N GLY A 90 -6.06 -3.12 -3.55
CA GLY A 90 -6.08 -1.87 -2.78
C GLY A 90 -5.86 -0.63 -3.62
N VAL A 91 -5.44 0.46 -2.99
CA VAL A 91 -5.31 1.80 -3.60
C VAL A 91 -4.34 1.90 -4.77
N PHE A 92 -3.41 0.94 -4.90
CA PHE A 92 -2.48 0.85 -6.03
C PHE A 92 -3.06 0.12 -7.24
N ASP A 93 -4.29 -0.38 -7.12
CA ASP A 93 -5.08 -0.87 -8.24
C ASP A 93 -5.98 0.26 -8.74
N THR A 94 -5.84 0.60 -10.01
CA THR A 94 -6.58 1.73 -10.59
C THR A 94 -8.10 1.50 -10.52
N HIS A 95 -8.55 0.25 -10.61
CA HIS A 95 -9.97 -0.12 -10.46
C HIS A 95 -10.52 0.19 -9.07
N THR A 96 -9.83 -0.24 -8.01
CA THR A 96 -10.19 0.06 -6.62
C THR A 96 -10.22 1.55 -6.36
N LEU A 97 -9.20 2.27 -6.83
CA LEU A 97 -9.08 3.71 -6.64
C LEU A 97 -10.26 4.47 -7.26
N ILE A 98 -10.68 4.09 -8.48
CA ILE A 98 -11.84 4.68 -9.16
C ILE A 98 -13.13 4.38 -8.40
N LYS A 99 -13.31 3.14 -7.94
CA LYS A 99 -14.52 2.74 -7.20
C LYS A 99 -14.65 3.46 -5.84
N GLN A 100 -13.54 3.84 -5.24
CA GLN A 100 -13.50 4.56 -3.96
C GLN A 100 -13.39 6.09 -4.14
N TYR A 101 -13.41 6.59 -5.39
CA TYR A 101 -13.14 8.00 -5.70
C TYR A 101 -14.08 8.98 -4.98
N GLU A 102 -15.39 8.72 -4.98
CA GLU A 102 -16.39 9.59 -4.33
C GLU A 102 -16.16 9.70 -2.81
N ARG A 103 -15.85 8.57 -2.16
CA ARG A 103 -15.50 8.58 -0.74
C ARG A 103 -14.22 9.38 -0.48
N LEU A 104 -13.20 9.18 -1.32
CA LEU A 104 -11.93 9.88 -1.19
C LEU A 104 -12.09 11.38 -1.45
N LEU A 105 -13.01 11.81 -2.33
CA LEU A 105 -13.22 13.22 -2.62
C LEU A 105 -13.65 14.01 -1.37
N GLY A 106 -14.56 13.46 -0.57
CA GLY A 106 -14.94 14.08 0.72
C GLY A 106 -13.78 14.14 1.72
N GLU A 107 -13.00 13.06 1.84
CA GLU A 107 -11.82 13.05 2.74
C GLU A 107 -10.71 14.01 2.25
N LEU A 108 -10.58 14.20 0.94
CA LEU A 108 -9.62 15.12 0.32
C LEU A 108 -9.98 16.58 0.58
N GLU A 109 -11.26 16.94 0.57
CA GLU A 109 -11.74 18.28 0.90
C GLU A 109 -11.51 18.60 2.39
N GLU A 110 -11.70 17.63 3.28
CA GLU A 110 -11.56 17.82 4.73
C GLU A 110 -10.09 17.83 5.19
N LYS A 111 -9.27 16.88 4.72
CA LYS A 111 -7.93 16.61 5.27
C LYS A 111 -6.79 16.99 4.33
N GLY A 112 -7.10 17.23 3.05
CA GLY A 112 -6.11 17.50 2.00
C GLY A 112 -5.45 16.24 1.44
N TYR A 113 -4.93 16.37 0.21
CA TYR A 113 -4.35 15.26 -0.57
C TYR A 113 -3.26 14.46 0.15
N LEU A 114 -2.29 15.15 0.75
CA LEU A 114 -1.10 14.48 1.30
C LEU A 114 -1.43 13.65 2.55
N SER A 115 -2.37 14.12 3.38
CA SER A 115 -2.84 13.36 4.55
C SER A 115 -3.59 12.10 4.12
N VAL A 116 -4.54 12.24 3.20
CA VAL A 116 -5.30 11.10 2.65
C VAL A 116 -4.34 10.10 1.99
N TRP A 117 -3.39 10.58 1.17
CA TRP A 117 -2.43 9.71 0.50
C TRP A 117 -1.51 8.96 1.47
N ALA A 118 -1.11 9.59 2.59
CA ALA A 118 -0.36 8.93 3.65
C ALA A 118 -1.18 7.81 4.31
N GLN A 119 -2.46 8.06 4.60
CA GLN A 119 -3.38 7.05 5.15
C GLN A 119 -3.57 5.87 4.18
N LEU A 120 -3.74 6.14 2.88
CA LEU A 120 -3.87 5.11 1.85
C LEU A 120 -2.61 4.23 1.74
N LYS A 121 -1.42 4.85 1.73
CA LYS A 121 -0.14 4.14 1.76
C LYS A 121 0.01 3.29 3.01
N HIS A 122 -0.40 3.82 4.16
CA HIS A 122 -0.33 3.13 5.44
C HIS A 122 -1.23 1.90 5.47
N GLY A 123 -2.51 2.03 5.06
CA GLY A 123 -3.43 0.90 4.94
C GLY A 123 -2.88 -0.22 4.06
N TYR A 124 -2.39 0.14 2.86
CA TYR A 124 -1.79 -0.83 1.95
C TYR A 124 -0.51 -1.47 2.52
N ALA A 125 0.34 -0.68 3.19
CA ALA A 125 1.57 -1.19 3.81
C ALA A 125 1.28 -2.21 4.91
N ARG A 126 0.22 -2.02 5.71
CA ARG A 126 -0.22 -3.01 6.71
C ARG A 126 -0.67 -4.32 6.07
N SER A 127 -1.50 -4.25 5.03
CA SER A 127 -1.92 -5.44 4.27
C SER A 127 -0.75 -6.16 3.61
N LEU A 128 0.24 -5.41 3.13
CA LEU A 128 1.45 -5.98 2.55
C LEU A 128 2.35 -6.63 3.62
N LEU A 129 2.51 -6.01 4.80
CA LEU A 129 3.24 -6.60 5.93
C LEU A 129 2.67 -7.96 6.30
N PHE A 130 1.33 -8.05 6.39
CA PHE A 130 0.64 -9.32 6.63
C PHE A 130 0.98 -10.38 5.58
N LEU A 131 0.98 -10.03 4.29
CA LEU A 131 1.39 -10.97 3.23
C LEU A 131 2.84 -11.45 3.39
N PHE A 132 3.78 -10.57 3.77
CA PHE A 132 5.17 -10.96 4.04
C PHE A 132 5.31 -11.92 5.24
N SER A 133 4.35 -11.93 6.17
CA SER A 133 4.36 -12.83 7.34
C SER A 133 3.81 -14.24 7.05
N ILE A 134 3.04 -14.44 5.97
CA ILE A 134 2.40 -15.74 5.68
C ILE A 134 2.87 -16.40 4.37
N SER A 135 3.51 -15.63 3.49
CA SER A 135 3.80 -16.10 2.13
C SER A 135 5.12 -16.86 2.05
N HIS A 136 5.23 -17.77 1.09
CA HIS A 136 6.50 -18.40 0.71
C HIS A 136 7.08 -17.69 -0.51
N ILE A 137 6.23 -17.41 -1.51
CA ILE A 137 6.58 -16.69 -2.72
C ILE A 137 5.70 -15.45 -2.81
N LEU A 138 6.30 -14.32 -3.14
CA LEU A 138 5.63 -13.05 -3.37
C LEU A 138 5.94 -12.57 -4.78
N ILE A 139 4.90 -12.24 -5.56
CA ILE A 139 5.06 -11.75 -6.92
C ILE A 139 4.65 -10.27 -6.95
N LEU A 140 5.63 -9.41 -7.21
CA LEU A 140 5.42 -7.98 -7.43
C LEU A 140 4.98 -7.78 -8.88
N SER A 141 3.70 -7.51 -9.07
CA SER A 141 3.14 -7.16 -10.37
C SER A 141 3.23 -5.66 -10.64
N HIS A 142 3.76 -5.28 -11.79
CA HIS A 142 3.86 -3.90 -12.22
C HIS A 142 3.41 -3.74 -13.67
N PRO A 143 2.59 -2.71 -13.99
CA PRO A 143 2.04 -2.56 -15.34
C PRO A 143 3.09 -2.07 -16.36
N SER A 144 4.14 -1.37 -15.91
CA SER A 144 5.23 -0.90 -16.78
C SER A 144 6.35 -1.93 -16.95
N GLN A 145 7.37 -1.58 -17.73
CA GLN A 145 8.59 -2.38 -17.98
C GLN A 145 9.76 -2.06 -17.03
N SER A 146 9.55 -1.19 -16.04
CA SER A 146 10.60 -0.63 -15.19
C SER A 146 10.31 -0.86 -13.72
N PHE A 147 11.34 -1.17 -12.95
CA PHE A 147 11.22 -1.29 -11.49
C PHE A 147 10.94 0.08 -10.85
N ASP A 148 9.93 0.11 -9.97
CA ASP A 148 9.56 1.32 -9.25
C ASP A 148 10.37 1.47 -7.95
N ILE A 149 11.18 2.52 -7.90
CA ILE A 149 12.09 2.80 -6.78
C ILE A 149 11.31 3.22 -5.51
N SER A 150 10.03 3.62 -5.62
CA SER A 150 9.22 3.96 -4.45
C SER A 150 9.06 2.77 -3.49
N TYR A 151 9.16 1.54 -3.99
CA TYR A 151 9.14 0.33 -3.15
C TYR A 151 10.31 0.26 -2.16
N ILE A 152 11.44 0.90 -2.43
CA ILE A 152 12.61 0.88 -1.53
C ILE A 152 12.26 1.49 -0.17
N HIS A 153 11.58 2.64 -0.18
CA HIS A 153 11.15 3.29 1.05
C HIS A 153 10.11 2.43 1.79
N LEU A 154 9.14 1.87 1.06
CA LEU A 154 8.14 0.96 1.62
C LEU A 154 8.78 -0.27 2.28
N PHE A 155 9.67 -0.98 1.59
CA PHE A 155 10.33 -2.18 2.12
C PHE A 155 11.17 -1.89 3.37
N ARG A 156 11.84 -0.73 3.46
CA ARG A 156 12.55 -0.33 4.68
C ARG A 156 11.59 -0.12 5.85
N ALA A 157 10.47 0.55 5.60
CA ALA A 157 9.45 0.77 6.63
C ALA A 157 8.84 -0.56 7.11
N LEU A 158 8.53 -1.46 6.18
CA LEU A 158 8.01 -2.79 6.49
C LEU A 158 9.00 -3.63 7.30
N GLU A 159 10.28 -3.66 6.92
CA GLU A 159 11.28 -4.43 7.66
C GLU A 159 11.48 -3.90 9.08
N HIS A 160 11.54 -2.58 9.23
CA HIS A 160 11.66 -1.95 10.55
C HIS A 160 10.49 -2.33 11.45
N VAL A 161 9.27 -2.25 10.95
CA VAL A 161 8.06 -2.58 11.71
C VAL A 161 7.96 -4.08 11.96
N ARG A 162 8.35 -4.93 10.99
CA ARG A 162 8.42 -6.39 11.15
C ARG A 162 9.26 -6.78 12.36
N LEU A 163 10.44 -6.19 12.52
CA LEU A 163 11.33 -6.48 13.66
C LEU A 163 10.71 -6.04 15.00
N ILE A 164 9.97 -4.93 15.01
CA ILE A 164 9.25 -4.46 16.21
C ILE A 164 8.13 -5.43 16.58
N ILE A 165 7.37 -5.94 15.60
CA ILE A 165 6.23 -6.81 15.87
C ILE A 165 6.59 -8.28 16.07
N GLN A 166 7.81 -8.70 15.69
CA GLN A 166 8.25 -10.10 15.75
C GLN A 166 8.02 -10.75 17.14
N PRO A 167 8.37 -10.13 18.28
CA PRO A 167 8.15 -10.75 19.59
C PRO A 167 6.67 -11.03 19.86
N PHE A 168 5.78 -10.12 19.47
CA PHE A 168 4.33 -10.28 19.64
C PHE A 168 3.76 -11.35 18.70
N THR A 169 4.23 -11.37 17.45
CA THR A 169 3.85 -12.44 16.52
C THR A 169 4.32 -13.79 17.04
N SER A 170 5.51 -13.87 17.65
CA SER A 170 6.03 -15.11 18.19
C SER A 170 5.23 -15.62 19.39
N GLU A 171 4.82 -14.73 20.28
CA GLU A 171 3.97 -15.07 21.42
C GLU A 171 2.61 -15.62 20.96
N LEU A 172 1.93 -14.92 20.04
CA LEU A 172 0.60 -15.32 19.57
C LEU A 172 0.62 -16.58 18.71
N LEU A 173 1.60 -16.70 17.81
CA LEU A 173 1.76 -17.88 16.98
C LEU A 173 2.14 -19.11 17.81
N GLY A 174 2.93 -18.94 18.88
CA GLY A 174 3.29 -20.02 19.79
C GLY A 174 2.11 -20.67 20.53
N GLN A 175 0.94 -20.03 20.54
CA GLN A 175 -0.29 -20.58 21.12
C GLN A 175 -1.05 -21.53 20.16
N ILE A 176 -0.65 -21.58 18.89
CA ILE A 176 -1.32 -22.41 17.87
C ILE A 176 -0.80 -23.84 17.96
N ASN A 177 -1.73 -24.78 18.15
CA ASN A 177 -1.40 -26.20 18.23
C ASN A 177 -0.88 -26.72 16.88
N GLY A 178 0.27 -27.41 16.90
CA GLY A 178 0.88 -27.99 15.70
C GLY A 178 1.67 -27.01 14.83
N LEU A 179 1.82 -25.75 15.27
CA LEU A 179 2.69 -24.79 14.59
C LEU A 179 4.16 -25.15 14.81
N ASN A 180 4.97 -25.00 13.75
CA ASN A 180 6.40 -25.22 13.83
C ASN A 180 7.09 -24.15 14.73
N PRO A 181 8.00 -24.55 15.64
CA PRO A 181 8.70 -23.61 16.53
C PRO A 181 9.51 -22.52 15.80
N ASP A 182 10.13 -22.84 14.66
CA ASP A 182 10.89 -21.88 13.87
C ASP A 182 9.96 -20.84 13.24
N TRP A 183 8.77 -21.25 12.79
CA TRP A 183 7.76 -20.30 12.31
C TRP A 183 7.33 -19.39 13.46
N ALA A 184 6.95 -19.96 14.60
CA ALA A 184 6.56 -19.18 15.77
C ALA A 184 7.64 -18.14 16.12
N PHE A 185 8.89 -18.57 16.30
CA PHE A 185 10.01 -17.69 16.67
C PHE A 185 10.24 -16.56 15.66
N ASN A 186 10.21 -16.85 14.37
CA ASN A 186 10.49 -15.85 13.33
C ASN A 186 9.28 -14.98 12.93
N GLY A 187 8.07 -15.34 13.36
CA GLY A 187 6.83 -14.67 12.98
C GLY A 187 6.40 -14.90 11.51
N ARG A 188 7.05 -15.83 10.80
CA ARG A 188 6.81 -16.17 9.39
C ARG A 188 7.31 -17.58 9.04
N PRO A 189 6.78 -18.28 8.02
CA PRO A 189 7.15 -19.66 7.71
C PRO A 189 8.54 -19.80 7.06
N CYS A 190 8.99 -18.76 6.35
CA CYS A 190 10.32 -18.64 5.77
C CYS A 190 10.62 -17.15 5.49
N SER A 191 11.84 -16.82 5.04
CA SER A 191 12.06 -15.55 4.34
C SER A 191 11.46 -15.67 2.93
N PRO A 192 10.37 -14.94 2.61
CA PRO A 192 9.68 -15.14 1.35
C PRO A 192 10.57 -14.73 0.19
N ARG A 193 10.43 -15.44 -0.92
CA ARG A 193 11.12 -15.13 -2.17
C ARG A 193 10.29 -14.15 -2.98
N VAL A 194 10.86 -13.01 -3.37
CA VAL A 194 10.17 -12.03 -4.22
C VAL A 194 10.56 -12.23 -5.68
N LEU A 195 9.54 -12.42 -6.52
CA LEU A 195 9.61 -12.47 -7.97
C LEU A 195 8.97 -11.21 -8.56
N PHE A 196 9.39 -10.80 -9.75
CA PHE A 196 8.90 -9.58 -10.39
C PHE A 196 8.21 -9.91 -11.70
N LEU A 197 6.98 -9.43 -11.84
CA LEU A 197 6.13 -9.59 -13.01
C LEU A 197 5.87 -8.23 -13.65
N PHE A 198 6.41 -8.00 -14.84
CA PHE A 198 6.15 -6.80 -15.63
C PHE A 198 5.12 -7.11 -16.71
N GLN A 199 3.97 -6.45 -16.67
CA GLN A 199 2.84 -6.72 -17.59
C GLN A 199 3.00 -6.02 -18.96
N SER A 200 4.05 -5.21 -19.13
CA SER A 200 4.37 -4.62 -20.43
C SER A 200 5.83 -4.76 -20.78
N CYS A 201 6.07 -4.89 -22.09
CA CYS A 201 7.39 -4.88 -22.68
C CYS A 201 7.52 -3.75 -23.71
N PRO A 202 8.78 -3.30 -23.97
CA PRO A 202 9.03 -2.34 -25.03
C PRO A 202 8.55 -2.88 -26.38
N SER A 203 8.09 -2.00 -27.26
CA SER A 203 7.53 -2.37 -28.57
C SER A 203 8.45 -3.28 -29.41
N ALA A 204 9.76 -3.11 -29.26
CA ALA A 204 10.77 -3.90 -29.96
C ALA A 204 10.81 -5.41 -29.57
N PHE A 205 10.21 -5.77 -28.44
CA PHE A 205 10.13 -7.16 -27.94
C PHE A 205 8.72 -7.77 -28.08
N ARG A 206 7.73 -7.02 -28.61
CA ARG A 206 6.39 -7.53 -28.86
C ARG A 206 6.41 -8.46 -30.07
N LYS A 207 5.81 -9.65 -29.94
CA LYS A 207 5.82 -10.78 -30.91
C LYS A 207 5.21 -10.52 -32.30
N LYS A 208 5.13 -9.28 -32.79
CA LYS A 208 4.62 -8.92 -34.13
C LYS A 208 5.50 -7.89 -34.86
N SER A 209 6.83 -8.05 -34.85
CA SER A 209 7.64 -7.32 -35.83
C SER A 209 7.48 -7.99 -37.20
N LYS A 210 6.93 -7.24 -38.18
CA LYS A 210 6.76 -7.65 -39.59
C LYS A 210 8.07 -8.11 -40.27
N ASN A 211 9.23 -7.94 -39.62
CA ASN A 211 10.56 -8.22 -40.15
C ASN A 211 11.25 -9.45 -39.54
N GLY A 212 10.53 -10.35 -38.87
CA GLY A 212 11.05 -11.69 -38.50
C GLY A 212 12.18 -11.75 -37.46
N ARG A 213 12.69 -10.63 -36.96
CA ARG A 213 13.63 -10.58 -35.82
C ARG A 213 12.90 -10.21 -34.54
N SER A 214 12.44 -11.21 -33.79
CA SER A 214 12.11 -11.01 -32.37
C SER A 214 13.41 -10.90 -31.59
N MET A 215 13.64 -9.77 -30.90
CA MET A 215 14.78 -9.68 -29.97
C MET A 215 14.59 -10.66 -28.79
N ASN A 216 15.70 -11.15 -28.23
CA ASN A 216 15.66 -12.14 -27.17
C ASN A 216 15.18 -11.51 -25.85
N ILE A 217 13.96 -11.84 -25.42
CA ILE A 217 13.36 -11.35 -24.17
C ILE A 217 14.18 -11.69 -22.93
N LYS A 218 14.88 -12.84 -22.92
CA LYS A 218 15.72 -13.26 -21.79
C LYS A 218 16.84 -12.28 -21.51
N LYS A 219 17.38 -11.62 -22.54
CA LYS A 219 18.39 -10.58 -22.35
C LYS A 219 17.83 -9.37 -21.61
N LEU A 220 16.57 -9.01 -21.88
CA LEU A 220 15.88 -7.93 -21.17
C LEU A 220 15.60 -8.34 -19.73
N GLU A 221 15.10 -9.56 -19.50
CA GLU A 221 14.85 -10.11 -18.16
C GLU A 221 16.12 -10.08 -17.32
N HIS A 222 17.24 -10.63 -17.81
CA HIS A 222 18.53 -10.59 -17.10
C HIS A 222 19.01 -9.15 -16.83
N ALA A 223 18.84 -8.24 -17.78
CA ALA A 223 19.23 -6.84 -17.57
C ALA A 223 18.38 -6.17 -16.47
N ILE A 224 17.10 -6.52 -16.37
CA ILE A 224 16.20 -6.04 -15.31
C ILE A 224 16.55 -6.71 -13.97
N GLU A 225 16.87 -8.00 -13.97
CA GLU A 225 17.37 -8.73 -12.78
C GLU A 225 18.60 -8.05 -12.19
N ASP A 226 19.60 -7.77 -13.03
CA ASP A 226 20.82 -7.06 -12.62
C ASP A 226 20.50 -5.69 -12.04
N GLN A 227 19.59 -4.93 -12.66
CA GLN A 227 19.17 -3.62 -12.17
C GLN A 227 18.49 -3.72 -10.80
N ILE A 228 17.52 -4.62 -10.66
CA ILE A 228 16.76 -4.83 -9.41
C ILE A 228 17.71 -5.28 -8.30
N TYR A 229 18.57 -6.27 -8.58
CA TYR A 229 19.56 -6.77 -7.63
C TYR A 229 20.48 -5.64 -7.16
N ASN A 230 21.03 -4.85 -8.09
CA ASN A 230 21.92 -3.73 -7.77
C ASN A 230 21.21 -2.65 -6.92
N ILE A 231 19.98 -2.29 -7.28
CA ILE A 231 19.19 -1.30 -6.53
C ILE A 231 18.92 -1.81 -5.12
N LEU A 232 18.42 -3.04 -4.96
CA LEU A 232 18.06 -3.61 -3.66
C LEU A 232 19.28 -3.85 -2.77
N ARG A 233 20.41 -4.24 -3.37
CA ARG A 233 21.67 -4.45 -2.65
C ARG A 233 22.30 -3.14 -2.21
N LYS A 234 22.38 -2.13 -3.08
CA LYS A 234 22.90 -0.79 -2.74
C LYS A 234 22.02 -0.08 -1.70
N SER A 235 20.71 -0.33 -1.74
CA SER A 235 19.77 0.20 -0.76
C SER A 235 19.67 -0.63 0.53
N ARG A 236 20.45 -1.71 0.67
CA ARG A 236 20.48 -2.62 1.84
C ARG A 236 19.12 -3.25 2.18
N ILE A 237 18.25 -3.45 1.18
CA ILE A 237 17.00 -4.19 1.35
C ILE A 237 17.28 -5.68 1.45
N ILE A 238 18.18 -6.18 0.59
CA ILE A 238 18.65 -7.56 0.60
C ILE A 238 20.06 -7.62 1.18
N THR A 239 20.30 -8.57 2.08
CA THR A 239 21.60 -8.80 2.69
C THR A 239 22.17 -10.17 2.29
N ASN A 240 23.32 -10.56 2.84
CA ASN A 240 23.89 -11.89 2.61
C ASN A 240 23.06 -13.01 3.22
N PHE A 241 22.36 -12.69 4.31
CA PHE A 241 21.57 -13.65 5.08
C PHE A 241 20.08 -13.36 4.85
N SER A 242 19.43 -14.23 4.09
CA SER A 242 18.02 -14.06 3.68
C SER A 242 17.07 -14.05 4.88
N SER A 243 17.36 -14.84 5.92
CA SER A 243 16.55 -14.95 7.15
C SER A 243 16.38 -13.62 7.88
N ASN A 244 17.38 -12.74 7.81
CA ASN A 244 17.38 -11.43 8.48
C ASN A 244 16.79 -10.30 7.64
N SER A 245 16.44 -10.56 6.38
CA SER A 245 15.90 -9.55 5.46
C SER A 245 14.38 -9.72 5.34
N LEU A 246 13.67 -8.68 4.91
CA LEU A 246 12.22 -8.74 4.68
C LEU A 246 11.85 -9.85 3.69
N PHE A 247 12.68 -10.03 2.67
CA PHE A 247 12.54 -11.06 1.66
C PHE A 247 13.89 -11.42 1.06
N ALA A 248 13.89 -12.49 0.27
CA ALA A 248 15.04 -12.97 -0.49
C ALA A 248 14.81 -12.86 -1.99
N ILE A 249 15.92 -12.86 -2.75
CA ILE A 249 15.93 -12.95 -4.21
C ILE A 249 16.78 -14.18 -4.59
N PRO A 250 16.34 -15.01 -5.55
CA PRO A 250 17.13 -16.14 -6.02
C PRO A 250 18.49 -15.71 -6.56
N ALA A 251 19.56 -16.41 -6.17
CA ALA A 251 20.90 -16.12 -6.66
C ALA A 251 21.21 -16.74 -8.03
N ASN A 252 20.69 -17.95 -8.29
CA ASN A 252 21.02 -18.78 -9.46
C ASN A 252 19.78 -19.18 -10.27
N GLN A 253 18.68 -18.46 -10.12
CA GLN A 253 17.43 -18.72 -10.83
C GLN A 253 16.85 -17.41 -11.32
N GLU A 254 16.11 -17.50 -12.42
CA GLU A 254 15.37 -16.37 -12.96
C GLU A 254 14.35 -15.88 -11.93
N PHE A 255 14.24 -14.58 -11.71
CA PHE A 255 13.29 -13.97 -10.79
C PHE A 255 12.51 -12.81 -11.39
N VAL A 256 12.76 -12.48 -12.66
CA VAL A 256 11.98 -11.51 -13.44
C VAL A 256 11.29 -12.21 -14.59
N TYR A 257 9.99 -11.93 -14.74
CA TYR A 257 9.21 -12.31 -15.91
C TYR A 257 8.59 -11.07 -16.56
N VAL A 258 8.79 -10.92 -17.87
CA VAL A 258 8.23 -9.81 -18.66
C VAL A 258 7.20 -10.35 -19.65
N GLU A 259 5.96 -9.89 -19.55
CA GLU A 259 4.89 -10.28 -20.47
C GLU A 259 5.16 -9.73 -21.89
N THR A 260 5.33 -10.64 -22.86
CA THR A 260 5.66 -10.30 -24.26
C THR A 260 4.44 -10.16 -25.16
N VAL A 261 3.32 -10.72 -24.74
CA VAL A 261 2.05 -10.68 -25.46
C VAL A 261 1.11 -9.83 -24.61
N GLN A 262 0.67 -8.68 -25.12
CA GLN A 262 -0.50 -8.01 -24.55
C GLN A 262 -1.71 -8.92 -24.82
N GLY A 263 -1.95 -9.90 -23.95
CA GLY A 263 -2.90 -10.97 -24.27
C GLY A 263 -3.16 -12.01 -23.18
N GLY A 264 -2.65 -11.87 -21.96
CA GLY A 264 -3.16 -12.65 -20.83
C GLY A 264 -4.61 -12.29 -20.45
N THR A 265 -5.07 -11.14 -20.94
CA THR A 265 -6.44 -10.62 -20.81
C THR A 265 -6.93 -10.26 -22.20
N PHE A 266 -7.58 -11.22 -22.87
CA PHE A 266 -8.25 -10.98 -24.13
C PHE A 266 -9.19 -9.78 -23.95
N HIS A 267 -8.82 -8.62 -24.48
CA HIS A 267 -9.80 -7.61 -24.77
C HIS A 267 -10.68 -8.23 -25.85
N TRP A 268 -11.83 -8.78 -25.43
CA TRP A 268 -12.74 -9.49 -26.32
C TRP A 268 -13.11 -8.63 -27.53
N VAL A 269 -13.18 -7.31 -27.38
CA VAL A 269 -13.48 -6.39 -28.48
C VAL A 269 -12.40 -6.43 -29.58
N PRO A 270 -11.12 -6.06 -29.35
CA PRO A 270 -10.03 -6.27 -30.32
C PRO A 270 -9.95 -7.69 -30.85
N TYR A 271 -10.09 -8.70 -29.98
CA TYR A 271 -10.03 -10.09 -30.43
C TYR A 271 -11.16 -10.43 -31.40
N LEU A 272 -12.40 -10.07 -31.08
CA LEU A 272 -13.57 -10.31 -31.93
C LEU A 272 -13.45 -9.50 -33.22
N VAL A 273 -12.98 -8.26 -33.16
CA VAL A 273 -12.76 -7.42 -34.35
C VAL A 273 -11.67 -8.01 -35.24
N ASP A 274 -10.51 -8.37 -34.69
CA ASP A 274 -9.41 -9.01 -35.43
C ASP A 274 -9.88 -10.34 -36.02
N SER A 275 -10.61 -11.16 -35.25
CA SER A 275 -11.19 -12.42 -35.72
C SER A 275 -12.17 -12.18 -36.87
N LEU A 276 -13.07 -11.20 -36.74
CA LEU A 276 -14.01 -10.81 -37.80
C LEU A 276 -13.26 -10.32 -39.05
N VAL A 277 -12.21 -9.52 -38.88
CA VAL A 277 -11.38 -9.03 -39.98
C VAL A 277 -10.69 -10.20 -40.69
N ASP A 278 -10.16 -11.17 -39.95
CA ASP A 278 -9.52 -12.35 -40.52
C ASP A 278 -10.55 -13.27 -41.21
N LEU A 279 -11.77 -13.36 -40.68
CA LEU A 279 -12.90 -14.03 -41.33
C LEU A 279 -13.26 -13.38 -42.65
N CYS A 280 -13.27 -12.05 -42.72
CA CYS A 280 -13.56 -11.33 -43.95
C CYS A 280 -12.41 -11.40 -44.98
N LYS A 281 -11.16 -11.64 -44.55
CA LYS A 281 -10.00 -11.84 -45.45
C LYS A 281 -9.96 -13.24 -46.05
N MET A 282 -10.47 -14.23 -45.33
CA MET A 282 -10.66 -15.59 -45.84
C MET A 282 -11.87 -15.55 -46.78
N GLY A 283 -11.65 -15.58 -48.10
CA GLY A 283 -12.72 -15.63 -49.11
C GLY A 283 -13.66 -16.84 -48.91
N PRO A 284 -14.72 -17.01 -49.73
CA PRO A 284 -15.79 -17.98 -49.46
C PRO A 284 -15.23 -19.41 -49.37
N LEU A 285 -15.03 -19.90 -48.14
CA LEU A 285 -14.55 -21.25 -47.87
C LEU A 285 -15.74 -22.21 -47.91
N SER A 286 -15.57 -23.29 -48.67
CA SER A 286 -16.45 -24.45 -48.69
C SER A 286 -16.65 -25.00 -47.27
N ASN A 287 -17.88 -25.44 -46.98
CA ASN A 287 -18.39 -25.89 -45.67
C ASN A 287 -17.57 -26.97 -44.93
N GLU A 288 -16.49 -27.51 -45.50
CA GLU A 288 -15.71 -28.58 -44.90
C GLU A 288 -14.66 -28.10 -43.88
N ASN A 289 -14.35 -26.80 -43.81
CA ASN A 289 -13.38 -26.25 -42.86
C ASN A 289 -14.00 -25.43 -41.71
N LEU A 290 -15.33 -25.43 -41.55
CA LEU A 290 -16.00 -24.78 -40.40
C LEU A 290 -15.90 -25.65 -39.13
N GLN A 291 -14.69 -25.85 -38.62
CA GLN A 291 -14.51 -26.05 -37.17
C GLN A 291 -14.46 -24.67 -36.49
N PHE A 292 -15.55 -23.91 -36.56
CA PHE A 292 -15.75 -22.78 -35.65
C PHE A 292 -16.15 -23.35 -34.30
N GLY A 293 -15.15 -23.65 -33.48
CA GLY A 293 -15.33 -24.01 -32.07
C GLY A 293 -15.90 -22.83 -31.28
N PHE A 294 -17.21 -22.60 -31.36
CA PHE A 294 -17.97 -21.89 -30.32
C PHE A 294 -18.05 -22.80 -29.09
N GLY A 295 -16.92 -22.98 -28.43
CA GLY A 295 -16.76 -23.85 -27.30
C GLY A 295 -15.52 -23.46 -26.53
N TYR A 296 -15.70 -23.32 -25.21
CA TYR A 296 -14.67 -23.12 -24.19
C TYR A 296 -13.46 -24.10 -24.31
N GLU A 297 -13.60 -25.16 -25.11
CA GLU A 297 -12.59 -26.20 -25.36
C GLU A 297 -11.56 -25.85 -26.45
N SER A 298 -11.76 -24.80 -27.24
CA SER A 298 -10.78 -24.37 -28.27
C SER A 298 -9.56 -23.59 -27.70
N LEU A 299 -9.49 -23.43 -26.37
CA LEU A 299 -8.31 -22.89 -25.64
C LEU A 299 -7.06 -23.77 -25.75
N LYS A 300 -7.15 -24.95 -26.37
CA LYS A 300 -5.98 -25.65 -26.92
C LYS A 300 -5.74 -25.11 -28.33
N SER A 301 -5.26 -23.87 -28.44
CA SER A 301 -4.70 -23.40 -29.70
C SER A 301 -3.61 -24.38 -30.11
N GLU A 302 -3.81 -25.00 -31.27
CA GLU A 302 -2.82 -25.85 -31.92
C GLU A 302 -1.46 -25.17 -31.83
N SER A 303 -0.54 -25.91 -31.23
CA SER A 303 0.86 -25.61 -31.12
C SER A 303 1.48 -25.57 -32.51
N HIS A 304 1.29 -24.48 -33.24
CA HIS A 304 2.23 -24.09 -34.27
C HIS A 304 3.52 -23.64 -33.56
N SER A 305 4.45 -24.57 -33.56
CA SER A 305 5.82 -24.55 -33.09
C SER A 305 6.56 -23.25 -33.42
N SER A 306 6.66 -22.36 -32.43
CA SER A 306 7.76 -21.41 -32.32
C SER A 306 8.24 -21.37 -30.86
N SER A 307 9.29 -22.14 -30.55
CA SER A 307 10.13 -22.12 -29.32
C SER A 307 9.39 -21.80 -28.00
N SER A 308 8.87 -22.83 -27.32
CA SER A 308 8.06 -22.77 -26.10
C SER A 308 8.85 -22.58 -24.79
N ASP A 309 9.91 -21.76 -24.78
CA ASP A 309 10.77 -21.59 -23.59
C ASP A 309 10.32 -20.47 -22.64
N HIS A 310 9.54 -19.49 -23.12
CA HIS A 310 9.11 -18.34 -22.33
C HIS A 310 7.62 -18.44 -21.96
N SER A 311 7.34 -19.04 -20.80
CA SER A 311 5.98 -19.18 -20.24
C SER A 311 5.97 -18.87 -18.74
N PHE A 312 4.98 -18.08 -18.30
CA PHE A 312 4.81 -17.73 -16.89
C PHE A 312 4.59 -18.97 -16.01
N GLN A 313 3.90 -19.99 -16.52
CA GLN A 313 3.71 -21.25 -15.82
C GLN A 313 5.05 -21.91 -15.49
N LYS A 314 5.95 -22.04 -16.47
CA LYS A 314 7.28 -22.64 -16.26
C LYS A 314 8.10 -21.81 -15.27
N PHE A 315 8.06 -20.49 -15.41
CA PHE A 315 8.75 -19.54 -14.54
C PHE A 315 8.29 -19.63 -13.08
N LEU A 316 6.99 -19.78 -12.82
CA LEU A 316 6.49 -19.91 -11.45
C LEU A 316 6.68 -21.33 -10.89
N GLN A 317 6.43 -22.35 -11.72
CA GLN A 317 6.48 -23.75 -11.30
C GLN A 317 7.85 -24.16 -10.76
N GLN A 318 8.95 -23.70 -11.38
CA GLN A 318 10.31 -23.99 -10.88
C GLN A 318 10.52 -23.57 -9.42
N HIS A 319 9.92 -22.46 -8.97
CA HIS A 319 10.05 -21.98 -7.60
C HIS A 319 9.11 -22.71 -6.64
N ILE A 320 7.90 -23.07 -7.10
CA ILE A 320 6.95 -23.89 -6.35
C ILE A 320 7.56 -25.29 -6.11
N ASP A 321 8.13 -25.90 -7.15
CA ASP A 321 8.76 -27.21 -7.06
C ASP A 321 9.96 -27.17 -6.10
N GLN A 322 10.82 -26.15 -6.20
CA GLN A 322 11.93 -25.99 -5.27
C GLN A 322 11.44 -25.85 -3.82
N ALA A 323 10.40 -25.04 -3.59
CA ALA A 323 9.83 -24.82 -2.28
C ALA A 323 9.34 -26.14 -1.65
N PHE A 324 8.63 -26.98 -2.40
CA PHE A 324 8.18 -28.28 -1.90
C PHE A 324 9.30 -29.29 -1.64
N HIS A 325 10.36 -29.30 -2.46
CA HIS A 325 11.41 -30.32 -2.39
C HIS A 325 12.53 -29.98 -1.40
N LYS A 326 13.09 -28.76 -1.47
CA LYS A 326 14.30 -28.36 -0.74
C LYS A 326 14.08 -27.16 0.17
N GLY A 327 13.05 -26.35 -0.11
CA GLY A 327 12.92 -25.02 0.48
C GLY A 327 13.88 -24.01 -0.16
N PHE A 328 13.92 -22.80 0.41
CA PHE A 328 14.72 -21.70 -0.11
C PHE A 328 16.02 -21.50 0.69
N ASP A 329 17.12 -21.47 -0.05
CA ASP A 329 18.44 -21.09 0.47
C ASP A 329 19.05 -20.07 -0.47
N ASP A 330 18.59 -18.84 -0.31
CA ASP A 330 18.97 -17.68 -1.11
C ASP A 330 20.08 -16.85 -0.42
N ASN A 331 20.84 -17.48 0.48
CA ASN A 331 21.99 -16.85 1.13
C ASN A 331 23.14 -16.69 0.13
N VAL A 332 23.85 -15.56 0.23
CA VAL A 332 25.00 -15.28 -0.64
C VAL A 332 26.25 -15.01 0.19
N GLY A 333 27.34 -15.74 -0.06
CA GLY A 333 28.59 -15.61 0.68
C GLY A 333 29.38 -16.91 0.77
N ARG A 334 30.57 -16.84 1.38
CA ARG A 334 31.48 -18.00 1.54
C ARG A 334 31.19 -18.84 2.78
N HIS A 335 30.33 -18.37 3.68
CA HIS A 335 30.02 -19.09 4.91
C HIS A 335 28.83 -20.02 4.67
N PRO A 336 28.94 -21.31 5.02
CA PRO A 336 27.84 -22.26 4.86
C PRO A 336 26.63 -21.80 5.69
N PRO A 337 25.40 -21.91 5.15
CA PRO A 337 24.20 -21.49 5.85
C PRO A 337 23.94 -22.49 6.98
N THR A 338 24.18 -22.07 8.22
CA THR A 338 23.96 -22.93 9.38
C THR A 338 22.52 -22.89 9.91
N ASN A 339 21.65 -22.02 9.37
CA ASN A 339 20.25 -21.91 9.80
C ASN A 339 19.36 -21.15 8.81
N THR A 340 18.98 -21.78 7.70
CA THR A 340 17.87 -21.29 6.85
C THR A 340 16.61 -22.05 7.24
N PHE A 341 15.69 -21.39 7.95
CA PHE A 341 14.42 -22.01 8.34
C PHE A 341 13.44 -21.95 7.15
N PHE A 342 12.75 -23.06 6.91
CA PHE A 342 11.74 -23.15 5.88
C PHE A 342 10.67 -24.15 6.32
N VAL A 343 9.46 -23.66 6.55
CA VAL A 343 8.35 -24.46 7.08
C VAL A 343 7.26 -24.57 6.01
N ILE A 344 6.84 -25.80 5.68
CA ILE A 344 5.65 -26.05 4.88
C ILE A 344 4.53 -26.49 5.84
N PRO A 345 3.55 -25.63 6.12
CA PRO A 345 2.49 -25.96 7.06
C PRO A 345 1.38 -26.80 6.42
N THR A 346 0.55 -27.40 7.26
CA THR A 346 -0.76 -27.91 6.83
C THR A 346 -1.74 -26.76 6.63
N LEU A 347 -2.74 -26.98 5.78
CA LEU A 347 -3.74 -25.97 5.46
C LEU A 347 -4.50 -25.51 6.70
N GLY A 348 -4.87 -26.41 7.61
CA GLY A 348 -5.53 -26.06 8.87
C GLY A 348 -4.71 -25.11 9.74
N VAL A 349 -3.44 -25.44 9.97
CA VAL A 349 -2.52 -24.60 10.77
C VAL A 349 -2.26 -23.26 10.08
N LEU A 350 -2.12 -23.24 8.76
CA LEU A 350 -1.97 -22.00 7.99
C LEU A 350 -3.19 -21.08 8.15
N MET A 351 -4.41 -21.62 8.06
CA MET A 351 -5.62 -20.82 8.19
C MET A 351 -5.80 -20.24 9.60
N GLU A 352 -5.42 -21.00 10.64
CA GLU A 352 -5.40 -20.49 12.02
C GLU A 352 -4.34 -19.39 12.21
N ALA A 353 -3.13 -19.56 11.67
CA ALA A 353 -2.09 -18.54 11.68
C ALA A 353 -2.51 -17.27 10.91
N ILE A 354 -3.15 -17.43 9.75
CA ILE A 354 -3.75 -16.34 8.97
C ILE A 354 -4.76 -15.56 9.81
N HIS A 355 -5.65 -16.24 10.51
CA HIS A 355 -6.66 -15.59 11.35
C HIS A 355 -6.02 -14.75 12.47
N VAL A 356 -5.07 -15.34 13.21
CA VAL A 356 -4.34 -14.67 14.30
C VAL A 356 -3.58 -13.44 13.79
N LEU A 357 -2.79 -13.61 12.73
CA LEU A 357 -1.98 -12.53 12.16
C LEU A 357 -2.84 -11.44 11.50
N TYR A 358 -3.98 -11.80 10.90
CA TYR A 358 -4.90 -10.82 10.31
C TYR A 358 -5.51 -9.94 11.39
N ASN A 359 -5.96 -10.53 12.50
CA ASN A 359 -6.52 -9.77 13.61
C ASN A 359 -5.48 -8.85 14.26
N LEU A 360 -4.22 -9.31 14.38
CA LEU A 360 -3.11 -8.49 14.89
C LEU A 360 -2.78 -7.33 13.93
N ILE A 361 -2.47 -7.64 12.67
CA ILE A 361 -1.86 -6.67 11.74
C ILE A 361 -2.89 -5.76 11.08
N ILE A 362 -4.04 -6.32 10.68
CA ILE A 362 -5.05 -5.62 9.86
C ILE A 362 -6.15 -5.00 10.71
N LYS A 363 -6.69 -5.72 11.69
CA LYS A 363 -7.76 -5.17 12.54
C LYS A 363 -7.26 -4.30 13.70
N SER A 364 -5.96 -4.34 14.02
CA SER A 364 -5.27 -3.51 15.04
C SER A 364 -5.86 -3.47 16.46
N GLY A 365 -6.99 -4.14 16.71
CA GLY A 365 -7.95 -3.73 17.74
C GLY A 365 -7.75 -4.34 19.13
N TYR A 366 -6.69 -5.10 19.37
CA TYR A 366 -6.61 -5.89 20.62
C TYR A 366 -5.37 -5.63 21.47
N ILE A 367 -4.33 -4.95 20.95
CA ILE A 367 -3.04 -4.86 21.64
C ILE A 367 -2.46 -3.44 21.51
N GLU A 368 -2.40 -2.69 22.62
CA GLU A 368 -1.81 -1.34 22.69
C GLU A 368 -0.39 -1.28 22.12
N LYS A 369 0.39 -2.34 22.32
CA LYS A 369 1.75 -2.47 21.78
C LYS A 369 1.78 -2.56 20.25
N PHE A 370 0.73 -3.06 19.60
CA PHE A 370 0.63 -3.03 18.14
C PHE A 370 0.24 -1.63 17.64
N ALA A 371 -0.56 -0.88 18.41
CA ALA A 371 -0.92 0.49 18.05
C ALA A 371 0.32 1.40 17.93
N SER A 372 1.32 1.22 18.80
CA SER A 372 2.59 1.96 18.70
C SER A 372 3.38 1.59 17.43
N ALA A 373 3.51 0.30 17.11
CA ALA A 373 4.15 -0.16 15.87
C ALA A 373 3.42 0.35 14.62
N ASN A 374 2.09 0.39 14.67
CA ASN A 374 1.24 0.91 13.61
C ASN A 374 1.44 2.42 13.39
N SER A 375 1.55 3.19 14.48
CA SER A 375 1.89 4.62 14.44
C SER A 375 3.30 4.85 13.87
N ILE A 376 4.28 4.01 14.26
CA ILE A 376 5.64 4.06 13.69
C ILE A 376 5.59 3.80 12.17
N LEU A 377 4.82 2.81 11.70
CA LEU A 377 4.65 2.56 10.27
C LEU A 377 4.11 3.78 9.53
N HIS A 378 3.04 4.38 10.04
CA HIS A 378 2.44 5.60 9.48
C HIS A 378 3.49 6.71 9.38
N ASN A 379 4.17 6.95 10.49
CA ASN A 379 5.21 7.97 10.61
C ASN A 379 6.43 7.75 9.70
N LEU A 380 6.77 6.51 9.37
CA LEU A 380 7.85 6.23 8.43
C LEU A 380 7.45 6.55 6.99
N LEU A 381 6.18 6.32 6.63
CA LEU A 381 5.64 6.53 5.28
C LEU A 381 5.15 7.97 5.05
N ASP A 382 4.77 8.67 6.10
CA ASP A 382 4.25 10.04 6.07
C ASP A 382 5.38 11.08 6.13
N THR A 383 6.21 11.07 5.09
CA THR A 383 7.34 11.98 4.98
C THR A 383 6.93 13.42 4.71
N ASP A 384 5.80 13.63 4.03
CA ASP A 384 5.37 14.95 3.57
C ASP A 384 4.76 15.79 4.70
N VAL A 385 3.91 15.17 5.54
CA VAL A 385 3.35 15.85 6.72
C VAL A 385 4.44 16.16 7.73
N LYS A 386 5.38 15.23 7.98
CA LYS A 386 6.53 15.47 8.86
C LYS A 386 7.45 16.58 8.37
N PHE A 387 7.71 16.63 7.07
CA PHE A 387 8.47 17.72 6.48
C PHE A 387 7.75 19.06 6.69
N SER A 388 6.43 19.09 6.48
CA SER A 388 5.61 20.27 6.71
C SER A 388 5.62 20.72 8.16
N GLU A 389 5.46 19.80 9.10
CA GLU A 389 5.49 20.08 10.53
C GLU A 389 6.83 20.70 10.93
N ALA A 390 7.94 20.04 10.60
CA ALA A 390 9.28 20.51 10.92
C ALA A 390 9.57 21.88 10.28
N ARG A 391 9.09 22.11 9.05
CA ARG A 391 9.28 23.39 8.37
C ARG A 391 8.43 24.50 8.98
N CYS A 392 7.15 24.26 9.21
CA CYS A 392 6.22 25.24 9.76
C CYS A 392 6.58 25.59 11.20
N SER A 393 6.89 24.58 12.04
CA SER A 393 7.36 24.78 13.42
C SER A 393 8.62 25.64 13.49
N LYS A 394 9.55 25.49 12.54
CA LYS A 394 10.76 26.32 12.48
C LYS A 394 10.50 27.76 12.02
N VAL A 395 9.53 27.96 11.12
CA VAL A 395 9.21 29.27 10.53
C VAL A 395 8.26 30.07 11.42
N LEU A 396 7.39 29.42 12.19
CA LEU A 396 6.41 30.07 13.03
C LEU A 396 7.03 31.10 14.01
N PRO A 397 8.10 30.79 14.77
CA PRO A 397 8.75 31.77 15.63
C PRO A 397 9.31 32.98 14.88
N LEU A 398 9.78 32.80 13.64
CA LEU A 398 10.27 33.89 12.80
C LEU A 398 9.13 34.84 12.43
N ALA A 399 7.98 34.31 12.03
CA ALA A 399 6.81 35.12 11.69
C ALA A 399 6.26 35.87 12.92
N ILE A 400 6.21 35.20 14.09
CA ILE A 400 5.84 35.84 15.36
C ILE A 400 6.83 36.97 15.72
N ALA A 401 8.13 36.75 15.54
CA ALA A 401 9.13 37.78 15.79
C ALA A 401 8.94 39.00 14.87
N THR A 402 8.64 38.78 13.59
CA THR A 402 8.33 39.85 12.63
C THR A 402 7.06 40.63 13.01
N TYR A 403 6.05 39.95 13.55
CA TYR A 403 4.87 40.62 14.10
C TYR A 403 5.23 41.50 15.31
N GLN A 404 6.05 40.96 16.22
CA GLN A 404 6.46 41.63 17.46
C GLN A 404 7.49 42.75 17.27
N GLU A 405 8.06 42.87 16.07
CA GLU A 405 9.11 43.83 15.76
C GLU A 405 8.59 45.27 15.74
N ASN A 406 9.17 46.12 16.59
CA ASN A 406 8.88 47.55 16.67
C ASN A 406 7.38 47.85 16.89
N LEU A 407 6.74 47.10 17.80
CA LEU A 407 5.34 47.34 18.18
C LEU A 407 5.21 48.52 19.16
N PRO A 408 4.25 49.44 18.94
CA PRO A 408 3.85 50.42 19.94
C PRO A 408 3.33 49.76 21.23
N PRO A 409 3.35 50.47 22.38
CA PRO A 409 2.81 49.94 23.64
C PRO A 409 1.30 49.62 23.53
N HIS A 410 0.53 50.48 22.85
CA HIS A 410 -0.88 50.27 22.54
C HIS A 410 -1.13 50.67 21.07
N TYR A 411 -1.94 49.91 20.35
CA TYR A 411 -2.23 50.16 18.93
C TYR A 411 -3.64 49.71 18.51
N THR A 412 -4.08 50.25 17.38
CA THR A 412 -5.40 50.00 16.78
C THR A 412 -5.55 48.60 16.20
N LYS A 413 -6.79 48.13 16.05
CA LYS A 413 -7.14 46.92 15.29
C LYS A 413 -6.63 47.00 13.85
N GLY A 414 -6.78 48.14 13.18
CA GLY A 414 -6.25 48.30 11.81
C GLY A 414 -4.72 48.29 11.72
N TYR A 415 -3.99 48.58 12.80
CA TYR A 415 -2.53 48.38 12.85
C TYR A 415 -2.19 46.91 13.13
N HIS A 416 -2.93 46.26 14.04
CA HIS A 416 -2.85 44.82 14.30
C HIS A 416 -3.01 44.01 13.01
N GLU A 417 -4.11 44.20 12.28
CA GLU A 417 -4.44 43.46 11.06
C GLU A 417 -3.34 43.61 9.98
N ARG A 418 -2.80 44.82 9.81
CA ARG A 418 -1.67 45.06 8.88
C ARG A 418 -0.40 44.32 9.30
N ARG A 419 -0.11 44.27 10.60
CA ARG A 419 1.04 43.54 11.13
C ARG A 419 0.86 42.04 11.02
N VAL A 420 -0.35 41.53 11.27
CA VAL A 420 -0.69 40.11 11.05
C VAL A 420 -0.54 39.75 9.57
N ALA A 421 -1.08 40.56 8.65
CA ALA A 421 -0.93 40.34 7.22
C ALA A 421 0.55 40.31 6.78
N HIS A 422 1.39 41.18 7.35
CA HIS A 422 2.83 41.15 7.09
C HIS A 422 3.50 39.88 7.62
N ALA A 423 3.18 39.47 8.85
CA ALA A 423 3.69 38.22 9.44
C ALA A 423 3.25 36.99 8.64
N LEU A 424 2.00 36.95 8.20
CA LEU A 424 1.46 35.91 7.31
C LEU A 424 2.18 35.89 5.97
N SER A 425 2.50 37.05 5.39
CA SER A 425 3.28 37.11 4.16
C SER A 425 4.68 36.51 4.35
N VAL A 426 5.37 36.84 5.45
CA VAL A 426 6.68 36.26 5.76
C VAL A 426 6.58 34.76 6.00
N PHE A 427 5.55 34.32 6.71
CA PHE A 427 5.27 32.90 6.93
C PHE A 427 5.07 32.16 5.59
N GLY A 428 4.21 32.68 4.71
CA GLY A 428 3.90 32.08 3.40
C GLY A 428 5.10 31.98 2.45
N VAL A 429 6.08 32.88 2.57
CA VAL A 429 7.34 32.77 1.79
C VAL A 429 8.14 31.52 2.17
N HIS A 430 8.12 31.13 3.45
CA HIS A 430 9.02 30.10 3.99
C HIS A 430 8.36 28.77 4.39
N ALA A 431 7.07 28.78 4.70
CA ALA A 431 6.28 27.61 5.09
C ALA A 431 5.87 26.79 3.86
N ARG A 432 5.91 25.45 3.97
CA ARG A 432 5.57 24.53 2.88
C ARG A 432 4.93 23.26 3.45
N GLY A 433 4.00 22.67 2.70
CA GLY A 433 3.41 21.37 2.99
C GLY A 433 1.95 21.41 3.45
N PRO A 434 1.35 20.26 3.77
CA PRO A 434 -0.08 20.15 4.07
C PRO A 434 -0.52 20.82 5.38
N LEU A 435 0.40 21.05 6.33
CA LEU A 435 0.06 21.66 7.63
C LEU A 435 0.13 23.19 7.61
N VAL A 436 0.41 23.82 6.48
CA VAL A 436 0.59 25.28 6.40
C VAL A 436 -0.63 26.03 6.92
N GLU A 437 -1.85 25.62 6.54
CA GLU A 437 -3.09 26.28 6.95
C GLU A 437 -3.31 26.20 8.47
N ASN A 438 -3.05 25.04 9.09
CA ASN A 438 -3.15 24.87 10.54
C ASN A 438 -2.20 25.83 11.28
N TYR A 439 -0.96 25.98 10.78
CA TYR A 439 0.02 26.89 11.37
C TYR A 439 -0.28 28.37 11.07
N VAL A 440 -0.98 28.68 9.98
CA VAL A 440 -1.50 30.02 9.70
C VAL A 440 -2.54 30.40 10.76
N THR A 441 -3.52 29.54 11.01
CA THR A 441 -4.53 29.76 12.06
C THR A 441 -3.89 29.90 13.44
N GLN A 442 -2.86 29.09 13.73
CA GLN A 442 -2.09 29.22 14.97
C GLN A 442 -1.37 30.58 15.06
N LEU A 443 -0.73 31.03 13.98
CA LEU A 443 -0.05 32.32 13.95
C LEU A 443 -1.02 33.49 14.16
N GLU A 444 -2.19 33.46 13.53
CA GLU A 444 -3.24 34.45 13.72
C GLU A 444 -3.71 34.48 15.18
N HIS A 445 -3.96 33.30 15.76
CA HIS A 445 -4.36 33.16 17.16
C HIS A 445 -3.31 33.72 18.12
N ASP A 446 -2.03 33.39 17.93
CA ASP A 446 -0.94 33.86 18.78
C ASP A 446 -0.76 35.39 18.68
N CYS A 447 -0.91 35.96 17.48
CA CYS A 447 -0.85 37.40 17.27
C CYS A 447 -2.03 38.14 17.94
N GLU A 448 -3.23 37.58 17.81
CA GLU A 448 -4.47 38.09 18.41
C GLU A 448 -4.38 38.04 19.95
N LEU A 449 -3.90 36.93 20.52
CA LEU A 449 -3.65 36.78 21.95
C LEU A 449 -2.64 37.82 22.45
N HIS A 450 -1.55 38.03 21.71
CA HIS A 450 -0.55 39.04 22.04
C HIS A 450 -1.12 40.48 22.01
N TRP A 451 -2.06 40.77 21.10
CA TRP A 451 -2.72 42.08 21.05
C TRP A 451 -3.73 42.28 22.18
N LYS A 452 -4.56 41.27 22.45
CA LYS A 452 -5.54 41.25 23.56
C LYS A 452 -4.89 41.30 24.94
N ASN A 453 -3.61 40.94 25.05
CA ASN A 453 -2.84 41.03 26.28
C ASN A 453 -2.44 42.49 26.61
N GLY A 454 -3.43 43.35 26.81
CA GLY A 454 -3.27 44.73 27.31
C GLY A 454 -2.70 45.73 26.29
N ARG A 455 -2.53 45.37 25.02
CA ARG A 455 -1.99 46.26 23.97
C ARG A 455 -3.06 46.92 23.10
N GLN A 456 -4.33 46.76 23.47
CA GLN A 456 -5.46 47.32 22.74
C GLN A 456 -5.63 48.81 23.04
N MET A 457 -5.90 49.58 21.99
CA MET A 457 -6.30 50.98 22.09
C MET A 457 -7.83 51.09 22.12
N CYS A 458 -8.38 52.10 22.80
CA CYS A 458 -9.82 52.23 23.02
C CYS A 458 -10.63 52.50 21.73
N GLU A 459 -10.05 53.19 20.74
CA GLU A 459 -10.67 53.52 19.42
C GLU A 459 -11.98 54.31 19.43
N VAL A 460 -12.59 54.57 20.60
CA VAL A 460 -13.83 55.35 20.72
C VAL A 460 -13.61 56.77 20.20
N LEU A 461 -14.52 57.24 19.36
CA LEU A 461 -14.51 58.61 18.83
C LEU A 461 -14.83 59.60 19.96
N SER A 462 -14.02 60.64 20.07
CA SER A 462 -14.30 61.78 20.94
C SER A 462 -15.54 62.55 20.45
N LEU A 463 -16.08 63.42 21.30
CA LEU A 463 -17.12 64.39 20.92
C LEU A 463 -16.70 65.32 19.76
N THR A 464 -15.41 65.37 19.43
CA THR A 464 -14.84 66.12 18.31
C THR A 464 -14.50 65.25 17.09
N GLY A 465 -14.88 63.96 17.10
CA GLY A 465 -14.66 63.02 16.01
C GLY A 465 -13.25 62.42 15.93
N ASN A 466 -12.39 62.62 16.93
CA ASN A 466 -11.03 62.08 16.95
C ASN A 466 -10.97 60.75 17.73
N PRO A 467 -10.29 59.70 17.24
CA PRO A 467 -10.21 58.41 17.93
C PRO A 467 -9.36 58.51 19.22
N CYS A 468 -9.84 57.87 20.29
CA CYS A 468 -9.17 57.81 21.57
C CYS A 468 -7.82 57.06 21.47
N THR A 469 -6.73 57.69 21.94
CA THR A 469 -5.36 57.14 21.92
C THR A 469 -4.94 56.45 23.22
N LYS A 470 -5.86 56.32 24.19
CA LYS A 470 -5.62 55.67 25.49
C LYS A 470 -5.80 54.15 25.41
N PRO A 471 -5.18 53.39 26.34
CA PRO A 471 -5.43 51.95 26.46
C PRO A 471 -6.92 51.67 26.61
N LEU A 472 -7.35 50.48 26.18
CA LEU A 472 -8.73 50.04 26.33
C LEU A 472 -9.18 50.16 27.79
N HIS A 473 -10.30 50.86 28.01
CA HIS A 473 -10.82 51.09 29.36
C HIS A 473 -11.39 49.79 29.93
N LYS A 474 -10.97 49.42 31.15
CA LYS A 474 -11.59 48.33 31.93
C LYS A 474 -13.01 48.76 32.34
N GLY A 475 -14.00 48.51 31.48
CA GLY A 475 -15.40 48.89 31.71
C GLY A 475 -16.12 49.55 30.53
N GLY A 476 -15.56 49.49 29.33
CA GLY A 476 -16.11 50.13 28.13
C GLY A 476 -16.75 49.20 27.10
N SER A 477 -17.30 48.05 27.48
CA SER A 477 -18.30 47.36 26.65
C SER A 477 -19.67 47.76 27.16
N GLY A 478 -20.29 48.73 26.51
CA GLY A 478 -21.70 49.09 26.70
C GLY A 478 -22.66 48.03 26.16
N GLU A 479 -22.40 46.76 26.45
CA GLU A 479 -23.37 45.68 26.43
C GLU A 479 -23.18 44.90 27.72
N THR A 480 -24.03 45.20 28.70
CA THR A 480 -24.30 44.35 29.85
C THR A 480 -24.68 42.96 29.35
N SER A 481 -23.73 42.03 29.36
CA SER A 481 -24.03 40.61 29.48
C SER A 481 -24.61 40.38 30.88
N ILE A 482 -25.94 40.44 30.96
CA ILE A 482 -26.68 39.84 32.07
C ILE A 482 -26.43 38.34 31.95
N HIS A 483 -25.66 37.81 32.89
CA HIS A 483 -25.53 36.43 33.37
C HIS A 483 -24.07 36.05 33.55
N GLU A 484 -23.54 36.38 34.73
CA GLU A 484 -22.65 35.50 35.51
C GLU A 484 -22.28 36.22 36.81
N ALA A 485 -23.24 36.24 37.73
CA ALA A 485 -22.98 36.45 39.15
C ALA A 485 -23.87 35.48 39.90
N ASP A 486 -23.45 34.21 39.92
CA ASP A 486 -23.80 33.23 40.96
C ASP A 486 -23.00 31.95 40.72
N THR A 487 -21.77 31.91 41.24
CA THR A 487 -21.16 30.73 41.89
C THR A 487 -19.79 31.13 42.44
N ASN A 488 -19.79 31.79 43.59
CA ASN A 488 -18.65 31.81 44.50
C ASN A 488 -19.18 31.79 45.93
N PHE A 489 -19.75 30.66 46.33
CA PHE A 489 -19.91 30.30 47.72
C PHE A 489 -19.61 28.81 47.87
N SER A 490 -18.60 28.52 48.69
CA SER A 490 -18.23 27.23 49.30
C SER A 490 -16.85 26.73 48.88
N TRP A 491 -15.82 27.20 49.57
CA TRP A 491 -14.62 26.44 49.91
C TRP A 491 -13.91 27.15 51.07
N MET A 492 -14.43 26.99 52.28
CA MET A 492 -13.70 27.26 53.54
C MET A 492 -14.50 26.76 54.75
N ALA A 493 -14.47 25.45 55.01
CA ALA A 493 -14.59 24.87 56.35
C ALA A 493 -14.26 23.37 56.29
N GLU A 494 -13.17 22.99 56.99
CA GLU A 494 -12.97 21.76 57.77
C GLU A 494 -11.50 21.29 57.69
N GLN A 495 -10.70 21.88 58.57
CA GLN A 495 -9.68 21.14 59.32
C GLN A 495 -10.20 21.03 60.76
N GLY A 496 -10.37 19.79 61.20
CA GLY A 496 -10.80 19.37 62.53
C GLY A 496 -10.82 17.85 62.56
#